data_AF-A0A8B6YED7-F1
#
_entry.id   AF-A0A8B6YED7-F1
#
_cell.length_a   1.000
_cell.length_b   1.000
_cell.length_c   1.000
_cell.angle_alpha   90.00
_cell.angle_beta   90.00
_cell.angle_gamma   90.00
#
_symmetry.space_group_name_H-M   'P 1'
#
loop_
_entity.id
_entity.type
_entity.pdbx_description
1 polymer ?
#
loop_
_entity_poly.entity_id
_entity_poly.type
_entity_poly.pdbx_seq_one_letter_code
_entity_poly.pdbx_strand_id
1 'polypeptide(L)'
;MEIRKGPHSYLISLLLFLFHSETAGHPLGKRPCEMQAFRIWDINQKTFYLRNNQLVAGYLQGPNTKLEEKIDVVPIEPHALFLGIQGGKLCLACVKSGDEIKLQLEPVNITDLSKNKEQDKRFTFIRSDNGLTTSFESAACPGWFLCTALEADQPVSLTNTPKEALRVTKFYFQQDQ
;
A
#
# COMPACT_ATOMS: atom_id res chain seq x y z
N MET A 1 -47.43 -76.76 24.16
CA MET A 1 -47.84 -75.64 25.04
C MET A 1 -46.58 -74.82 25.21
N GLU A 2 -46.31 -73.72 24.52
CA GLU A 2 -47.02 -72.70 23.74
C GLU A 2 -46.02 -72.29 22.61
N ILE A 3 -46.38 -72.32 21.32
CA ILE A 3 -46.83 -71.17 20.51
C ILE A 3 -45.75 -70.06 20.41
N ARG A 4 -45.30 -69.54 19.27
CA ARG A 4 -45.51 -69.73 17.81
C ARG A 4 -44.49 -68.80 17.10
N LYS A 5 -44.16 -69.18 15.85
CA LYS A 5 -43.98 -68.31 14.66
C LYS A 5 -42.89 -67.21 14.67
N GLY A 6 -41.84 -67.46 13.89
CA GLY A 6 -41.83 -67.07 12.47
C GLY A 6 -41.48 -65.62 12.10
N PRO A 7 -41.12 -65.37 10.82
CA PRO A 7 -39.95 -64.57 10.44
C PRO A 7 -40.27 -63.33 9.58
N HIS A 8 -39.22 -62.67 9.06
CA HIS A 8 -39.22 -61.54 8.09
C HIS A 8 -39.59 -60.19 8.72
N SER A 9 -39.09 -59.03 8.31
CA SER A 9 -38.40 -58.61 7.11
C SER A 9 -37.66 -57.29 7.39
N TYR A 10 -36.71 -56.99 6.52
CA TYR A 10 -35.94 -55.76 6.34
C TYR A 10 -36.72 -54.44 6.54
N LEU A 11 -36.01 -53.39 7.00
CA LEU A 11 -36.14 -51.97 6.63
C LEU A 11 -35.21 -51.14 7.55
N ILE A 12 -34.00 -50.81 7.12
CA ILE A 12 -33.60 -49.46 6.66
C ILE A 12 -34.08 -48.34 7.59
N SER A 13 -33.16 -47.82 8.39
CA SER A 13 -33.12 -46.40 8.72
C SER A 13 -31.67 -45.97 8.95
N LEU A 14 -30.93 -45.83 7.86
CA LEU A 14 -29.70 -45.07 7.86
C LEU A 14 -30.15 -43.60 7.88
N LEU A 15 -30.21 -43.01 9.07
CA LEU A 15 -30.43 -41.58 9.25
C LEU A 15 -29.22 -40.82 8.70
N LEU A 16 -29.21 -40.62 7.38
CA LEU A 16 -28.41 -39.60 6.72
C LEU A 16 -28.94 -38.26 7.23
N PHE A 17 -28.27 -37.68 8.22
CA PHE A 17 -28.43 -36.27 8.55
C PHE A 17 -27.97 -35.45 7.34
N LEU A 18 -28.91 -35.19 6.44
CA LEU A 18 -28.87 -34.06 5.51
C LEU A 18 -28.87 -32.78 6.35
N PHE A 19 -27.68 -32.33 6.76
CA PHE A 19 -27.51 -30.94 7.13
C PHE A 19 -27.51 -30.13 5.83
N HIS A 20 -28.71 -29.71 5.42
CA HIS A 20 -28.86 -28.51 4.61
C HIS A 20 -28.46 -27.31 5.46
N SER A 21 -27.25 -26.80 5.27
CA SER A 21 -26.92 -25.42 5.65
C SER A 21 -27.25 -24.52 4.48
N GLU A 22 -28.52 -24.15 4.36
CA GLU A 22 -28.96 -23.08 3.48
C GLU A 22 -29.01 -21.76 4.26
N THR A 23 -28.43 -20.73 3.65
CA THR A 23 -28.44 -19.30 4.05
C THR A 23 -27.60 -18.94 5.28
N ALA A 24 -26.78 -17.88 5.30
CA ALA A 24 -26.70 -16.70 4.44
C ALA A 24 -25.24 -16.40 4.13
N GLY A 25 -24.93 -16.14 2.86
CA GLY A 25 -23.69 -15.47 2.49
C GLY A 25 -23.73 -14.07 3.07
N HIS A 26 -23.19 -13.89 4.27
CA HIS A 26 -22.79 -12.57 4.73
C HIS A 26 -21.87 -12.00 3.65
N PRO A 27 -22.12 -10.77 3.14
CA PRO A 27 -21.07 -10.08 2.44
C PRO A 27 -19.91 -10.05 3.44
N LEU A 28 -18.79 -10.67 3.08
CA LEU A 28 -17.54 -10.47 3.78
C LEU A 28 -17.27 -8.97 3.69
N GLY A 29 -17.79 -8.23 4.68
CA GLY A 29 -17.57 -6.80 4.81
C GLY A 29 -16.07 -6.65 4.81
N LYS A 30 -15.51 -6.18 3.69
CA LYS A 30 -14.12 -5.80 3.64
C LYS A 30 -13.95 -4.87 4.82
N ARG A 31 -13.12 -5.26 5.80
CA ARG A 31 -12.65 -4.30 6.79
C ARG A 31 -12.13 -3.11 5.99
N PRO A 32 -12.57 -1.88 6.28
CA PRO A 32 -11.96 -0.71 5.68
C PRO A 32 -10.46 -0.89 5.82
N CYS A 33 -9.74 -0.82 4.70
CA CYS A 33 -8.30 -0.88 4.73
C CYS A 33 -7.86 0.36 5.49
N GLU A 34 -7.44 0.17 6.74
CA GLU A 34 -7.21 1.28 7.65
C GLU A 34 -5.96 2.03 7.18
N MET A 35 -6.14 3.31 6.89
CA MET A 35 -5.04 4.18 6.51
C MET A 35 -4.12 4.38 7.72
N GLN A 36 -2.82 4.23 7.50
CA GLN A 36 -1.80 4.33 8.54
C GLN A 36 -0.80 5.43 8.19
N ALA A 37 -0.39 6.21 9.18
CA ALA A 37 0.66 7.21 9.02
C ALA A 37 2.04 6.57 9.25
N PHE A 38 3.00 6.93 8.42
CA PHE A 38 4.38 6.49 8.50
C PHE A 38 5.32 7.69 8.47
N ARG A 39 6.40 7.60 9.26
CA ARG A 39 7.56 8.47 9.09
C ARG A 39 8.47 7.87 8.02
N ILE A 40 8.98 8.75 7.16
CA ILE A 40 9.92 8.40 6.10
C ILE A 40 11.11 9.35 6.10
N TRP A 41 12.31 8.81 5.98
CA TRP A 41 13.52 9.58 5.73
C TRP A 41 14.52 8.74 4.95
N ASP A 42 15.36 9.37 4.15
CA ASP A 42 16.36 8.66 3.38
C ASP A 42 17.57 8.23 4.24
N ILE A 43 18.44 7.37 3.71
CA ILE A 43 19.65 6.92 4.42
C ILE A 43 20.61 8.05 4.79
N ASN A 44 20.51 9.20 4.11
CA ASN A 44 21.29 10.40 4.42
C ASN A 44 20.58 11.30 5.45
N GLN A 45 19.50 10.82 6.08
CA GLN A 45 18.73 11.53 7.10
C GLN A 45 17.91 12.73 6.58
N LYS A 46 17.62 12.80 5.28
CA LYS A 46 16.70 13.82 4.76
C LYS A 46 15.25 13.37 4.98
N THR A 47 14.45 14.24 5.57
CA THR A 47 13.01 14.06 5.75
C THR A 47 12.24 14.75 4.64
N PHE A 48 10.97 14.35 4.46
CA PHE A 48 10.10 15.00 3.48
C PHE A 48 9.39 16.19 4.09
N TYR A 49 9.21 17.25 3.29
CA TYR A 49 8.38 18.39 3.62
C TYR A 49 7.80 19.01 2.36
N LEU A 50 6.72 19.78 2.50
CA LEU A 50 6.12 20.50 1.39
C LEU A 50 6.75 21.87 1.17
N ARG A 51 7.09 22.18 -0.08
CA ARG A 51 7.55 23.50 -0.52
C ARG A 51 6.91 23.82 -1.87
N ASN A 52 6.18 24.94 -1.97
CA ASN A 52 5.50 25.36 -3.20
C ASN A 52 4.63 24.24 -3.83
N ASN A 53 3.90 23.48 -2.99
CA ASN A 53 3.09 22.34 -3.40
C ASN A 53 3.86 21.19 -4.08
N GLN A 54 5.18 21.13 -3.88
CA GLN A 54 6.03 20.01 -4.27
C GLN A 54 6.59 19.32 -3.03
N LEU A 55 6.67 18.00 -3.08
CA LEU A 55 7.32 17.20 -2.04
C LEU A 55 8.83 17.32 -2.20
N VAL A 56 9.52 17.74 -1.14
CA VAL A 56 10.95 18.03 -1.12
C VAL A 56 11.63 17.22 -0.02
N ALA A 57 12.88 16.80 -0.24
CA ALA A 57 13.69 16.13 0.76
C ALA A 57 14.82 17.02 1.26
N GLY A 58 14.91 17.25 2.57
CA GLY A 58 15.93 18.10 3.16
C GLY A 58 16.14 17.90 4.65
N TYR A 59 16.96 18.76 5.25
CA TYR A 59 17.30 18.70 6.66
C TYR A 59 16.48 19.73 7.45
N LEU A 60 15.44 19.27 8.13
CA LEU A 60 14.65 20.13 9.01
C LEU A 60 15.32 20.27 10.37
N GLN A 61 15.41 21.50 10.89
CA GLN A 61 16.05 21.81 12.16
C GLN A 61 15.20 22.76 13.01
N GLY A 62 15.34 22.62 14.34
CA GLY A 62 14.67 23.49 15.32
C GLY A 62 13.16 23.53 15.11
N PRO A 63 12.54 24.73 15.00
CA PRO A 63 11.10 24.85 14.83
C PRO A 63 10.57 24.35 13.49
N ASN A 64 11.44 24.08 12.51
CA ASN A 64 11.03 23.59 11.18
C ASN A 64 10.76 22.08 11.16
N THR A 65 11.11 21.33 12.21
CA THR A 65 10.80 19.88 12.30
C THR A 65 9.30 19.61 12.25
N LYS A 66 8.45 20.57 12.66
CA LYS A 66 6.99 20.49 12.54
C LYS A 66 6.47 20.48 11.08
N LEU A 67 7.34 20.82 10.11
CA LEU A 67 7.01 20.78 8.68
C LEU A 67 7.25 19.40 8.06
N GLU A 68 7.79 18.44 8.84
CA GLU A 68 7.97 17.06 8.39
C GLU A 68 6.62 16.48 7.95
N GLU A 69 6.56 16.05 6.69
CA GLU A 69 5.40 15.37 6.13
C GLU A 69 5.48 13.88 6.47
N LYS A 70 4.40 13.38 7.05
CA LYS A 70 4.19 11.94 7.23
C LYS A 70 3.55 11.38 5.96
N ILE A 71 3.83 10.11 5.70
CA ILE A 71 3.26 9.36 4.59
C ILE A 71 2.03 8.60 5.08
N ASP A 72 0.88 8.91 4.52
CA ASP A 72 -0.34 8.13 4.66
C ASP A 72 -0.28 6.91 3.73
N VAL A 73 -0.53 5.73 4.27
CA VAL A 73 -0.41 4.45 3.55
C VAL A 73 -1.74 3.72 3.59
N VAL A 74 -2.19 3.25 2.42
CA VAL A 74 -3.26 2.26 2.31
C VAL A 74 -2.69 1.01 1.63
N PRO A 75 -2.55 -0.12 2.36
CA PRO A 75 -2.06 -1.34 1.75
C PRO A 75 -3.11 -1.93 0.78
N ILE A 76 -2.64 -2.39 -0.36
CA ILE A 76 -3.47 -2.99 -1.42
C ILE A 76 -3.33 -4.51 -1.39
N GLU A 77 -2.07 -4.95 -1.36
CA GLU A 77 -1.57 -6.32 -1.31
C GLU A 77 -0.31 -6.33 -0.42
N PRO A 78 0.25 -7.49 -0.03
CA PRO A 78 1.33 -7.54 0.96
C PRO A 78 2.53 -6.61 0.69
N HIS A 79 2.82 -6.32 -0.58
CA HIS A 79 3.94 -5.46 -1.01
C HIS A 79 3.50 -4.30 -1.89
N ALA A 80 2.20 -4.09 -2.12
CA ALA A 80 1.70 -3.01 -2.97
C ALA A 80 0.84 -2.08 -2.13
N LEU A 81 1.05 -0.78 -2.27
CA LEU A 81 0.42 0.23 -1.43
C LEU A 81 0.17 1.52 -2.19
N PHE A 82 -0.82 2.27 -1.74
CA PHE A 82 -0.98 3.67 -2.10
C PHE A 82 -0.21 4.54 -1.12
N LEU A 83 0.35 5.63 -1.61
CA LEU A 83 1.09 6.62 -0.84
C LEU A 83 0.39 7.97 -0.95
N GLY A 84 0.17 8.62 0.20
CA GLY A 84 -0.36 9.97 0.27
C GLY A 84 0.30 10.78 1.37
N ILE A 85 -0.06 12.06 1.43
CA ILE A 85 0.30 12.98 2.50
C ILE A 85 -0.93 13.80 2.89
N GLN A 86 -0.79 14.60 3.96
CA GLN A 86 -1.84 15.48 4.47
C GLN A 86 -3.16 14.75 4.82
N GLY A 87 -3.05 13.58 5.45
CA GLY A 87 -4.19 12.73 5.80
C GLY A 87 -4.81 12.08 4.57
N GLY A 88 -3.97 11.70 3.60
CA GLY A 88 -4.36 11.01 2.39
C GLY A 88 -5.05 11.88 1.34
N LYS A 89 -5.02 13.21 1.47
CA LYS A 89 -5.69 14.14 0.53
C LYS A 89 -4.89 14.44 -0.73
N LEU A 90 -3.57 14.26 -0.65
CA LEU A 90 -2.66 14.40 -1.78
C LEU A 90 -1.95 13.06 -1.99
N CYS A 91 -2.22 12.39 -3.11
CA CYS A 91 -1.59 11.12 -3.44
C CYS A 91 -0.33 11.32 -4.29
N LEU A 92 0.68 10.50 -4.03
CA LEU A 92 1.86 10.42 -4.88
C LEU A 92 1.50 9.64 -6.15
N ALA A 93 1.76 10.22 -7.30
CA ALA A 93 1.46 9.65 -8.61
C ALA A 93 2.71 9.58 -9.48
N CYS A 94 2.87 8.46 -10.17
CA CYS A 94 3.83 8.32 -11.26
C CYS A 94 3.15 8.69 -12.58
N VAL A 95 3.47 9.87 -13.11
CA VAL A 95 2.90 10.38 -14.35
C VAL A 95 3.91 10.20 -15.49
N LYS A 96 3.47 9.58 -16.59
CA LYS A 96 4.24 9.46 -17.82
C LYS A 96 3.66 10.40 -18.88
N SER A 97 4.47 11.32 -19.37
CA SER A 97 4.12 12.24 -20.45
C SER A 97 5.13 12.11 -21.58
N GLY A 98 4.76 11.39 -22.64
CA GLY A 98 5.71 11.00 -23.68
C GLY A 98 6.79 10.06 -23.11
N ASP A 99 8.05 10.45 -23.26
CA ASP A 99 9.20 9.71 -22.72
C ASP A 99 9.58 10.12 -21.29
N GLU A 100 8.95 11.17 -20.75
CA GLU A 100 9.27 11.70 -19.44
C GLU A 100 8.41 11.05 -18.35
N ILE A 101 9.05 10.56 -17.30
CA ILE A 101 8.41 9.98 -16.12
C ILE A 101 8.70 10.86 -14.91
N LYS A 102 7.64 11.28 -14.21
CA LYS A 102 7.72 12.22 -13.10
C LYS A 102 6.89 11.75 -11.91
N LEU A 103 7.36 12.12 -10.71
CA LEU A 103 6.54 12.08 -9.51
C LEU A 103 5.71 13.37 -9.44
N GLN A 104 4.42 13.23 -9.16
CA GLN A 104 3.52 14.36 -8.95
C GLN A 104 2.63 14.11 -7.73
N LEU A 105 2.26 15.18 -7.03
CA LEU A 105 1.18 15.15 -6.04
C LEU A 105 -0.13 15.50 -6.75
N GLU A 106 -1.13 14.62 -6.64
CA GLU A 106 -2.48 14.88 -7.16
C GLU A 106 -3.49 15.01 -6.02
N PRO A 107 -4.45 15.96 -6.11
CA PRO A 107 -5.49 16.17 -5.09
C PRO A 107 -6.60 15.12 -5.20
N VAL A 108 -6.24 13.88 -4.88
CA VAL A 108 -7.13 12.71 -4.85
C VAL A 108 -7.06 12.12 -3.45
N ASN A 109 -8.20 11.75 -2.89
CA ASN A 109 -8.23 11.07 -1.60
C ASN A 109 -7.80 9.61 -1.76
N ILE A 110 -6.81 9.19 -0.96
CA ILE A 110 -6.24 7.85 -0.98
C ILE A 110 -7.29 6.75 -0.74
N THR A 111 -8.35 7.04 0.02
CA THR A 111 -9.44 6.07 0.27
C THR A 111 -10.35 5.86 -0.92
N ASP A 112 -10.34 6.77 -1.90
CA ASP A 112 -11.15 6.68 -3.12
C ASP A 112 -10.46 5.86 -4.22
N LEU A 113 -9.16 5.59 -4.04
CA LEU A 113 -8.34 4.78 -4.92
C LEU A 113 -8.72 3.30 -4.81
N SER A 114 -8.67 2.60 -5.93
CA SER A 114 -8.99 1.19 -6.03
C SER A 114 -8.04 0.46 -6.95
N LYS A 115 -7.50 -0.67 -6.48
CA LYS A 115 -6.64 -1.53 -7.31
C LYS A 115 -7.30 -2.09 -8.57
N ASN A 116 -8.63 -2.11 -8.60
CA ASN A 116 -9.40 -2.62 -9.74
C ASN A 116 -9.57 -1.57 -10.84
N LYS A 117 -9.20 -0.31 -10.59
CA LYS A 117 -9.27 0.77 -11.57
C LYS A 117 -7.87 0.93 -12.19
N GLU A 118 -7.73 0.62 -13.47
CA GLU A 118 -6.45 0.73 -14.18
C GLU A 118 -5.83 2.14 -14.08
N GLN A 119 -6.67 3.18 -14.09
CA GLN A 119 -6.21 4.57 -13.93
C GLN A 119 -5.51 4.82 -12.59
N ASP A 120 -5.85 4.06 -11.55
CA ASP A 120 -5.33 4.25 -10.20
C ASP A 120 -3.98 3.55 -10.02
N LYS A 121 -3.56 2.71 -10.97
CA LYS A 121 -2.25 2.05 -10.98
C LYS A 121 -1.09 3.04 -10.88
N ARG A 122 -1.28 4.28 -11.35
CA ARG A 122 -0.28 5.36 -11.24
C ARG A 122 0.01 5.80 -9.81
N PHE A 123 -0.90 5.55 -8.88
CA PHE A 123 -0.72 5.84 -7.45
C PHE A 123 -0.15 4.65 -6.67
N THR A 124 -0.01 3.49 -7.32
CA THR A 124 0.46 2.26 -6.68
C THR A 124 1.97 2.19 -6.68
N PHE A 125 2.54 1.95 -5.50
CA PHE A 125 3.96 1.67 -5.33
C PHE A 125 4.17 0.26 -4.77
N ILE A 126 5.19 -0.42 -5.29
CA ILE A 126 5.65 -1.72 -4.82
C ILE A 126 6.74 -1.47 -3.79
N ARG A 127 6.44 -1.83 -2.55
CA ARG A 127 7.35 -1.79 -1.41
C ARG A 127 8.29 -2.99 -1.46
N SER A 128 9.58 -2.76 -1.27
CA SER A 128 10.57 -3.82 -1.05
C SER A 128 11.42 -3.49 0.17
N ASP A 129 11.39 -4.37 1.16
CA ASP A 129 12.21 -4.24 2.37
C ASP A 129 13.56 -4.92 2.16
N ASN A 130 14.63 -4.14 2.30
CA ASN A 130 16.02 -4.52 2.12
C ASN A 130 16.77 -4.37 3.45
N GLY A 131 16.46 -5.26 4.40
CA GLY A 131 16.95 -5.18 5.77
C GLY A 131 16.24 -4.07 6.56
N LEU A 132 16.99 -3.06 7.01
CA LEU A 132 16.45 -1.92 7.77
C LEU A 132 15.89 -0.81 6.88
N THR A 133 16.13 -0.89 5.57
CA THR A 133 15.69 0.13 4.60
C THR A 133 14.65 -0.43 3.67
N THR A 134 13.80 0.43 3.15
CA THR A 134 12.73 0.14 2.22
C THR A 134 12.96 0.94 0.94
N SER A 135 12.61 0.35 -0.20
CA SER A 135 12.53 1.03 -1.50
C SER A 135 11.12 0.95 -2.05
N PHE A 136 10.74 1.92 -2.87
CA PHE A 136 9.41 2.00 -3.48
C PHE A 136 9.56 2.09 -4.99
N GLU A 137 9.04 1.11 -5.72
CA GLU A 137 9.00 1.08 -7.17
C GLU A 137 7.61 1.49 -7.68
N SER A 138 7.53 2.25 -8.77
CA SER A 138 6.25 2.57 -9.40
C SER A 138 5.65 1.34 -10.08
N ALA A 139 4.41 0.98 -9.72
CA ALA A 139 3.71 -0.10 -10.40
C ALA A 139 3.27 0.29 -11.84
N ALA A 140 3.07 1.59 -12.10
CA ALA A 140 2.72 2.08 -13.43
C ALA A 140 3.93 2.19 -14.37
N CYS A 141 5.13 2.36 -13.83
CA CYS A 141 6.38 2.45 -14.58
C CYS A 141 7.44 1.53 -13.94
N PRO A 142 7.41 0.22 -14.24
CA PRO A 142 8.38 -0.72 -13.72
C PRO A 142 9.84 -0.29 -13.99
N GLY A 143 10.71 -0.53 -13.03
CA GLY A 143 12.09 -0.08 -13.00
C GLY A 143 12.29 1.35 -12.50
N TRP A 144 11.22 2.13 -12.28
CA TRP A 144 11.33 3.48 -11.72
C TRP A 144 11.07 3.50 -10.22
N PHE A 145 12.04 3.98 -9.46
CA PHE A 145 12.03 3.99 -8.00
C PHE A 145 11.90 5.40 -7.46
N LEU A 146 11.15 5.54 -6.35
CA LEU A 146 11.15 6.76 -5.55
C LEU A 146 12.58 7.09 -5.12
N CYS A 147 13.00 8.33 -5.31
CA CYS A 147 14.35 8.76 -4.97
C CYS A 147 14.41 10.21 -4.49
N THR A 148 15.45 10.50 -3.73
CA THR A 148 15.89 11.86 -3.40
C THR A 148 17.23 12.14 -4.09
N ALA A 149 17.53 13.43 -4.31
CA ALA A 149 18.86 13.85 -4.72
C ALA A 149 19.87 13.73 -3.56
N LEU A 150 21.17 13.78 -3.87
CA LEU A 150 22.19 13.92 -2.84
C LEU A 150 22.08 15.29 -2.16
N GLU A 151 21.88 16.33 -2.96
CA GLU A 151 21.67 17.69 -2.51
C GLU A 151 20.39 17.79 -1.68
N ALA A 152 20.46 18.58 -0.61
CA ALA A 152 19.29 18.89 0.19
C ALA A 152 18.33 19.83 -0.55
N ASP A 153 17.09 19.83 -0.09
CA ASP A 153 16.02 20.72 -0.54
C ASP A 153 15.69 20.58 -2.03
N GLN A 154 15.94 19.40 -2.59
CA GLN A 154 15.53 19.02 -3.93
C GLN A 154 14.20 18.26 -3.93
N PRO A 155 13.39 18.38 -4.99
CA PRO A 155 12.16 17.62 -5.13
C PRO A 155 12.40 16.11 -5.03
N VAL A 156 11.48 15.42 -4.35
CA VAL A 156 11.39 13.97 -4.42
C VAL A 156 10.98 13.59 -5.84
N SER A 157 11.63 12.59 -6.41
CA SER A 157 11.47 12.23 -7.82
C SER A 157 11.44 10.71 -8.03
N LEU A 158 11.41 10.29 -9.30
CA LEU A 158 11.60 8.91 -9.71
C LEU A 158 12.91 8.76 -10.48
N THR A 159 13.58 7.61 -10.34
CA THR A 159 14.77 7.24 -11.13
C THR A 159 14.69 5.82 -11.64
N ASN A 160 15.12 5.59 -12.87
CA ASN A 160 15.33 4.24 -13.43
C ASN A 160 16.77 3.74 -13.30
N THR A 161 17.65 4.51 -12.67
CA THR A 161 19.06 4.16 -12.44
C THR A 161 19.38 4.14 -10.93
N PRO A 162 18.75 3.23 -10.15
CA PRO A 162 18.82 3.23 -8.68
C PRO A 162 20.21 2.93 -8.11
N LYS A 163 21.18 2.54 -8.94
CA LYS A 163 22.58 2.26 -8.56
C LYS A 163 23.51 3.46 -8.77
N GLU A 164 23.04 4.54 -9.40
CA GLU A 164 23.84 5.75 -9.56
C GLU A 164 24.04 6.45 -8.23
N ALA A 165 25.26 6.91 -7.98
CA ALA A 165 25.64 7.53 -6.70
C ALA A 165 24.89 8.84 -6.40
N LEU A 166 24.30 9.49 -7.42
CA LEU A 166 23.64 10.80 -7.30
C LEU A 166 22.17 10.74 -6.85
N ARG A 167 21.62 9.54 -6.67
CA ARG A 167 20.23 9.31 -6.27
C ARG A 167 20.17 8.36 -5.09
N VAL A 168 19.33 8.68 -4.12
CA VAL A 168 19.10 7.82 -2.95
C VAL A 168 17.72 7.20 -3.08
N THR A 169 17.67 5.86 -3.13
CA THR A 169 16.43 5.06 -3.31
C THR A 169 16.07 4.23 -2.09
N LYS A 170 16.87 4.38 -1.02
CA LYS A 170 16.72 3.63 0.24
C LYS A 170 16.22 4.58 1.32
N PHE A 171 15.15 4.18 1.98
CA PHE A 171 14.48 4.95 3.01
C PHE A 171 14.33 4.12 4.27
N TYR A 172 14.41 4.75 5.42
CA TYR A 172 13.82 4.21 6.63
C TYR A 172 12.33 4.52 6.60
N PHE A 173 11.50 3.53 6.93
CA PHE A 173 10.06 3.63 6.83
C PHE A 173 9.39 2.98 8.04
N GLN A 174 8.89 3.81 8.95
CA GLN A 174 8.41 3.37 10.25
C GLN A 174 7.00 3.86 10.49
N GLN A 175 6.12 2.96 10.94
CA GLN A 175 4.75 3.33 11.30
C GLN A 175 4.81 4.31 12.48
N ASP A 176 4.10 5.43 12.32
CA ASP A 176 3.94 6.44 13.34
C ASP A 176 2.91 5.92 14.36
N GLN A 177 3.35 5.77 15.62
CA GLN A 177 2.53 5.21 16.71
C GLN A 177 1.72 6.29 17.42
#